data_AF-A0A954CST3-F1
#
_entry.id   AF-A0A954CST3-F1
#
_cell.length_a   1.000
_cell.length_b   1.000
_cell.length_c   1.000
_cell.angle_alpha   90.00
_cell.angle_beta   90.00
_cell.angle_gamma   90.00
#
_symmetry.space_group_name_H-M   'P 1'
#
loop_
_entity.id
_entity.type
_entity.pdbx_description
1 polymer ?
#
loop_
_entity_poly.entity_id
_entity_poly.type
_entity_poly.pdbx_seq_one_letter_code
_entity_poly.pdbx_strand_id
1 'polypeptide(L)' 'LKSPPASVLIKTELKLKSGSKLPGRDSAGTITQEQLLKIAGEKMTDLNAGSPEAAARIIAGTARSMGIQVAG' A
#
# COMPACT_ATOMS: atom_id res chain seq x y z
N LEU A 1 10.24 -16.01 8.87
CA LEU A 1 10.63 -14.59 8.72
C LEU A 1 9.46 -13.91 7.99
N LYS A 2 8.80 -12.91 8.60
CA LYS A 2 7.63 -12.25 7.98
C LYS A 2 8.08 -11.28 6.89
N SER A 3 7.30 -11.15 5.82
CA SER A 3 7.56 -10.15 4.79
C SER A 3 7.47 -8.75 5.39
N PRO A 4 8.24 -7.77 4.87
CA PRO A 4 8.20 -6.40 5.35
C PRO A 4 6.75 -5.86 5.41
N PRO A 5 6.46 -4.95 6.35
CA PRO A 5 5.12 -4.43 6.51
C PRO A 5 4.68 -3.71 5.23
N ALA A 6 3.37 -3.74 4.94
CA ALA A 6 2.80 -3.13 3.74
C ALA A 6 3.18 -1.65 3.62
N SER A 7 3.29 -0.94 4.75
CA SER A 7 3.72 0.46 4.80
C SER A 7 5.14 0.70 4.29
N VAL A 8 6.06 -0.25 4.45
CA VAL A 8 7.42 -0.15 3.92
C VAL A 8 7.42 -0.44 2.42
N LEU A 9 6.69 -1.46 1.98
CA LEU A 9 6.57 -1.79 0.55
C LEU A 9 5.96 -0.62 -0.25
N ILE A 10 4.89 -0.01 0.28
CA ILE A 10 4.26 1.18 -0.33
C ILE A 10 5.25 2.35 -0.40
N LYS A 11 6.02 2.60 0.66
CA LYS A 11 7.06 3.65 0.66
C LYS A 11 8.15 3.39 -0.38
N THR A 12 8.57 2.13 -0.53
CA THR A 12 9.59 1.74 -1.50
C THR A 12 9.10 1.92 -2.93
N GLU A 13 7.89 1.47 -3.25
CA GLU A 13 7.31 1.64 -4.59
C GLU A 13 7.13 3.12 -4.96
N LEU A 14 6.68 3.93 -4.00
CA LEU A 14 6.51 5.37 -4.20
C LEU A 14 7.79 6.19 -3.99
N LYS A 15 8.90 5.52 -3.64
CA LYS A 15 10.19 6.13 -3.28
C LYS A 15 10.05 7.25 -2.23
N LEU A 16 9.10 7.10 -1.31
CA LEU A 16 8.80 8.05 -0.24
C LEU A 16 9.61 7.72 1.01
N LYS A 17 10.24 8.73 1.60
CA LYS A 17 10.95 8.59 2.89
C LYS A 17 9.98 8.56 4.09
N SER A 18 8.81 9.18 3.97
CA SER A 18 7.79 9.20 5.01
C SER A 18 6.37 9.23 4.43
N GLY A 19 5.38 8.86 5.25
CA GLY A 19 3.96 9.03 4.90
C GLY A 19 3.51 10.49 5.05
N SER A 20 2.24 10.75 4.81
CA SER A 20 1.68 12.11 4.93
C SER A 20 1.73 12.59 6.37
N LYS A 21 2.10 13.86 6.55
CA LYS A 21 2.03 14.54 7.86
C LYS A 21 0.59 14.82 8.28
N LEU A 22 -0.35 14.90 7.34
CA LEU A 22 -1.76 15.20 7.57
C LEU A 22 -2.64 14.29 6.69
N PRO A 23 -2.81 13.01 7.07
CA PRO A 23 -3.63 12.08 6.30
C PRO A 23 -5.05 12.63 6.12
N GLY A 24 -5.51 12.74 4.87
CA GLY A 24 -6.83 13.26 4.50
C GLY A 24 -6.87 14.75 4.13
N ARG A 25 -5.82 15.53 4.41
CA ARG A 25 -5.64 16.91 3.92
C ARG A 25 -4.53 17.03 2.88
N ASP A 26 -3.43 16.34 3.12
CA ASP A 26 -2.27 16.32 2.24
C ASP A 26 -1.97 14.88 1.85
N SER A 27 -1.74 14.64 0.56
CA SER A 27 -1.41 13.31 0.06
C SER A 27 0.10 13.22 -0.13
N ALA A 28 0.77 12.31 0.58
CA ALA A 28 2.22 12.12 0.44
C ALA A 28 2.63 11.52 -0.91
N GLY A 29 1.66 10.96 -1.63
CA GLY A 29 1.83 10.39 -2.96
C GLY A 29 0.55 9.77 -3.44
N THR A 30 0.57 9.28 -4.68
CA THR A 30 -0.53 8.53 -5.28
C THR A 30 -0.03 7.15 -5.64
N ILE A 31 -0.79 6.12 -5.30
CA ILE A 31 -0.54 4.73 -5.67
C ILE A 31 -1.62 4.25 -6.64
N THR A 32 -1.21 3.59 -7.72
CA THR A 32 -2.14 3.03 -8.72
C THR A 32 -2.59 1.62 -8.35
N GLN A 33 -3.68 1.17 -8.97
CA GLN A 33 -4.19 -0.19 -8.81
C GLN A 33 -3.15 -1.26 -9.20
N GLU A 34 -2.36 -1.00 -10.24
CA GLU A 34 -1.28 -1.89 -10.69
C GLU A 34 -0.17 -2.04 -9.64
N GLN A 35 0.22 -0.94 -9.01
CA GLN A 35 1.22 -0.94 -7.94
C GLN A 35 0.70 -1.66 -6.69
N LEU A 36 -0.58 -1.47 -6.36
CA LEU A 36 -1.24 -2.21 -5.28
C LEU A 36 -1.23 -3.70 -5.53
N LEU A 37 -1.54 -4.16 -6.75
CA LEU A 37 -1.51 -5.56 -7.13
C LEU A 37 -0.10 -6.15 -7.07
N LYS A 38 0.91 -5.39 -7.50
CA LYS A 38 2.32 -5.79 -7.41
C LYS A 38 2.75 -6.00 -5.95
N ILE A 39 2.51 -5.02 -5.08
CA ILE A 39 2.81 -5.11 -3.64
C ILE A 39 2.01 -6.23 -2.98
N ALA A 40 0.74 -6.37 -3.36
CA ALA A 40 -0.14 -7.40 -2.87
C ALA A 40 0.38 -8.80 -3.24
N GLY A 41 0.91 -8.98 -4.46
CA GLY A 41 1.55 -10.21 -4.91
C GLY A 41 2.81 -10.54 -4.09
N GLU A 42 3.69 -9.55 -3.89
CA GLU A 42 4.90 -9.71 -3.06
C GLU A 42 4.58 -10.06 -1.60
N LYS A 43 3.47 -9.53 -1.07
CA LYS A 43 3.01 -9.78 0.30
C LYS A 43 1.96 -10.88 0.39
N MET A 44 1.58 -11.54 -0.70
CA MET A 44 0.40 -12.42 -0.73
C MET A 44 0.54 -13.61 0.22
N THR A 45 1.75 -14.13 0.38
CA THR A 45 2.09 -15.20 1.33
C THR A 45 2.00 -14.79 2.80
N ASP A 46 2.00 -13.47 3.08
CA ASP A 46 1.97 -12.88 4.42
C ASP A 46 0.60 -12.23 4.72
N LEU A 47 -0.25 -12.09 3.70
CA LEU A 47 -1.62 -11.56 3.80
C LEU A 47 -2.62 -12.70 3.94
N ASN A 48 -3.62 -12.51 4.80
CA ASN A 48 -4.78 -13.39 4.86
C ASN A 48 -5.83 -12.97 3.80
N ALA A 49 -5.44 -13.04 2.53
CA ALA A 49 -6.30 -12.66 1.40
C ALA A 49 -6.55 -13.88 0.50
N GLY A 50 -7.83 -14.19 0.25
CA GLY A 50 -8.22 -15.30 -0.63
C GLY A 50 -8.11 -15.00 -2.13
N SER A 51 -7.79 -13.76 -2.51
CA SER A 51 -7.74 -13.32 -3.92
C SER A 51 -6.80 -12.12 -4.08
N PRO A 52 -6.21 -11.89 -5.27
CA PRO A 52 -5.34 -10.75 -5.53
C PRO A 52 -6.06 -9.41 -5.32
N GLU A 53 -7.35 -9.31 -5.66
CA GLU A 53 -8.14 -8.09 -5.40
C GLU A 53 -8.34 -7.85 -3.89
N ALA A 54 -8.56 -8.91 -3.11
CA ALA A 54 -8.68 -8.81 -1.66
C ALA A 54 -7.36 -8.35 -1.03
N ALA A 55 -6.23 -8.89 -1.53
CA ALA A 55 -4.91 -8.47 -1.11
C ALA A 55 -4.66 -7.00 -1.47
N ALA A 56 -4.99 -6.57 -2.68
CA ALA A 56 -4.89 -5.18 -3.11
C ALA A 56 -5.74 -4.24 -2.23
N ARG A 57 -6.95 -4.65 -1.81
CA ARG A 57 -7.78 -3.89 -0.85
C ARG A 57 -7.13 -3.73 0.52
N ILE A 58 -6.44 -4.77 1.03
CA ILE A 58 -5.71 -4.69 2.30
C ILE A 58 -4.56 -3.68 2.20
N ILE A 59 -3.80 -3.73 1.10
CA ILE A 59 -2.71 -2.77 0.84
C ILE A 59 -3.29 -1.36 0.65
N ALA A 60 -4.40 -1.20 -0.06
CA ALA A 60 -5.07 0.08 -0.27
C ALA A 60 -5.54 0.71 1.05
N GLY A 61 -6.07 -0.08 1.99
CA GLY A 61 -6.41 0.38 3.33
C GLY A 61 -5.19 0.94 4.07
N THR A 62 -4.04 0.26 3.94
CA THR A 62 -2.77 0.73 4.53
C THR A 62 -2.32 2.04 3.89
N ALA A 63 -2.36 2.13 2.55
CA ALA A 63 -2.00 3.34 1.81
C ALA A 63 -2.87 4.54 2.24
N ARG A 64 -4.19 4.34 2.34
CA ARG A 64 -5.12 5.38 2.79
C ARG A 64 -4.82 5.85 4.22
N SER A 65 -4.52 4.93 5.14
CA SER A 65 -4.15 5.28 6.53
C SER A 65 -2.83 6.04 6.62
N MET A 66 -1.94 5.88 5.64
CA MET A 66 -0.70 6.63 5.52
C MET A 66 -0.86 7.99 4.83
N GLY A 67 -2.08 8.34 4.41
CA GLY A 67 -2.35 9.54 3.62
C GLY A 67 -1.79 9.46 2.21
N ILE A 68 -1.88 8.29 1.60
CA ILE A 68 -1.54 8.07 0.19
C ILE A 68 -2.86 7.94 -0.58
N GLN A 69 -2.96 8.70 -1.66
CA GLN A 69 -4.11 8.69 -2.54
C GLN A 69 -4.09 7.38 -3.35
N VAL A 70 -5.17 6.63 -3.33
CA VAL A 70 -5.33 5.47 -4.22
C VAL A 70 -5.99 5.95 -5.49
N ALA A 71 -5.28 5.90 -6.61
CA ALA A 71 -5.85 6.11 -7.94
C ALA A 71 -6.55 4.81 -8.36
N GLY A 72 -7.88 4.87 -8.36
CA GLY A 72 -8.77 3.78 -8.76
C GLY A 72 -8.82 3.62 -10.26
#